data_AF-A0A336N9W0-F1
#
_entry.id   AF-A0A336N9W0-F1
#
_cell.length_a   1.000
_cell.length_b   1.000
_cell.length_c   1.000
_cell.angle_alpha   90.00
_cell.angle_beta   90.00
_cell.angle_gamma   90.00
#
_symmetry.space_group_name_H-M   'P 1'
#
loop_
_entity.id
_entity.type
_entity.pdbx_description
1 polymer ?
#
loop_
_entity_poly.entity_id
_entity_poly.type
_entity_poly.pdbx_seq_one_letter_code
_entity_poly.pdbx_strand_id
1 'polypeptide(L)' 'MAESVEDVLARRVRLLFLDARAAIDSAAKVANIMAKELNKDEQWERDQTAKFLDIAKHYLLVDYAPQVA' A
#
# COMPACT_ATOMS: atom_id res chain seq x y z
N MET A 1 13.12 8.10 -3.59
CA MET A 1 13.28 6.76 -4.23
C MET A 1 12.03 5.94 -3.99
N ALA A 2 11.95 4.64 -4.31
CA ALA A 2 10.79 3.79 -4.02
C ALA A 2 11.08 2.95 -2.77
N GLU A 3 11.07 3.60 -1.62
CA GLU A 3 11.51 2.98 -0.35
C GLU A 3 10.33 2.54 0.54
N SER A 4 9.11 2.92 0.20
CA SER A 4 7.89 2.56 0.92
C SER A 4 6.75 2.23 -0.04
N VAL A 5 5.71 1.56 0.45
CA VAL A 5 4.49 1.29 -0.33
C VAL A 5 3.81 2.60 -0.74
N GLU A 6 3.85 3.64 0.09
CA GLU A 6 3.34 4.98 -0.21
C GLU A 6 4.10 5.62 -1.39
N ASP A 7 5.43 5.48 -1.45
CA ASP A 7 6.25 5.99 -2.55
C ASP A 7 5.83 5.42 -3.90
N VAL A 8 5.37 4.17 -3.91
CA VAL A 8 4.90 3.48 -5.12
C VAL A 8 3.46 3.87 -5.43
N LEU A 9 2.55 3.62 -4.50
CA LEU A 9 1.10 3.74 -4.72
C LEU A 9 0.59 5.18 -4.72
N ALA A 10 1.18 6.08 -3.92
CA ALA A 10 0.77 7.48 -3.87
C ALA A 10 1.58 8.35 -4.83
N ARG A 11 2.91 8.16 -4.94
CA ARG A 11 3.76 9.12 -5.66
C ARG A 11 4.10 8.74 -7.10
N ARG A 12 4.46 7.47 -7.37
CA ARG A 12 4.88 7.02 -8.70
C ARG A 12 3.72 6.65 -9.60
N VAL A 13 2.86 5.75 -9.11
CA VAL A 13 1.71 5.27 -9.88
C VAL A 13 0.48 6.13 -9.62
N ARG A 14 0.43 6.82 -8.47
CA ARG A 14 -0.69 7.67 -8.03
C ARG A 14 -2.03 6.92 -7.95
N LEU A 15 -1.99 5.60 -7.81
CA LEU A 15 -3.18 4.76 -7.68
C LEU A 15 -4.02 5.20 -6.48
N LEU A 16 -3.39 5.61 -5.36
CA LEU A 16 -4.10 6.10 -4.18
C LEU A 16 -5.06 7.26 -4.50
N PHE A 17 -4.63 8.20 -5.35
CA PHE A 17 -5.42 9.38 -5.68
C PHE A 17 -6.45 9.12 -6.79
N LEU A 18 -6.20 8.13 -7.65
CA LEU A 18 -7.10 7.75 -8.74
C LEU A 18 -8.21 6.81 -8.25
N ASP A 19 -7.85 5.82 -7.45
CA ASP A 19 -8.75 4.84 -6.84
C ASP A 19 -8.14 4.32 -5.53
N ALA A 20 -8.56 4.92 -4.41
CA ALA A 20 -8.10 4.55 -3.08
C ALA A 20 -8.47 3.11 -2.69
N ARG A 21 -9.59 2.56 -3.19
CA ARG A 21 -10.01 1.19 -2.90
C ARG A 21 -9.10 0.19 -3.60
N ALA A 22 -8.84 0.41 -4.88
CA ALA A 22 -7.88 -0.41 -5.64
C ALA A 22 -6.46 -0.30 -5.07
N ALA A 23 -6.07 0.88 -4.56
CA ALA A 23 -4.79 1.05 -3.89
C ALA A 23 -4.70 0.23 -2.58
N ILE A 24 -5.77 0.22 -1.78
CA ILE A 24 -5.90 -0.59 -0.57
C ILE A 24 -5.78 -2.09 -0.90
N ASP A 25 -6.50 -2.57 -1.91
CA ASP A 25 -6.46 -3.97 -2.34
C ASP A 25 -5.08 -4.38 -2.87
N SER A 26 -4.33 -3.44 -3.43
CA SER A 26 -2.99 -3.68 -3.98
C SER A 26 -1.87 -3.62 -2.93
N ALA A 27 -2.13 -3.06 -1.74
CA ALA A 27 -1.09 -2.68 -0.78
C ALA A 27 -0.22 -3.86 -0.30
N ALA A 28 -0.84 -4.98 0.06
CA ALA A 28 -0.12 -6.17 0.53
C ALA A 28 0.77 -6.78 -0.55
N LYS A 29 0.23 -6.89 -1.78
CA LYS A 29 0.99 -7.42 -2.92
C LYS A 29 2.18 -6.55 -3.29
N VAL A 30 2.00 -5.22 -3.27
CA VAL A 30 3.10 -4.27 -3.50
C VAL A 30 4.14 -4.37 -2.38
N ALA A 31 3.73 -4.44 -1.12
CA ALA A 31 4.65 -4.63 0.00
C ALA A 31 5.50 -5.90 -0.16
N ASN A 32 4.87 -7.01 -0.55
CA ASN A 32 5.56 -8.28 -0.77
C ASN A 32 6.59 -8.23 -1.91
N ILE A 33 6.23 -7.60 -3.03
CA ILE A 33 7.18 -7.41 -4.14
C ILE A 33 8.34 -6.53 -3.67
N MET A 34 8.05 -5.41 -3.00
CA MET A 34 9.09 -4.51 -2.50
C MET A 34 10.02 -5.17 -1.49
N ALA A 35 9.49 -5.98 -0.58
CA ALA A 35 10.30 -6.66 0.43
C ALA A 35 11.29 -7.64 -0.19
N LYS A 36 10.89 -8.38 -1.23
CA LYS A 36 11.77 -9.27 -1.98
C LYS A 36 12.91 -8.50 -2.67
N GLU A 37 12.58 -7.40 -3.33
CA GLU A 37 13.58 -6.59 -4.06
C GLU A 37 14.53 -5.81 -3.11
N LEU A 38 14.03 -5.41 -1.94
CA LEU A 38 14.79 -4.65 -0.94
C LEU A 38 15.40 -5.52 0.17
N ASN A 39 15.29 -6.84 0.05
CA ASN A 39 15.74 -7.84 1.03
C ASN A 39 15.23 -7.53 2.46
N LYS A 40 13.92 -7.31 2.59
CA LYS A 40 13.21 -7.05 3.85
C LYS A 40 12.41 -8.28 4.29
N ASP A 41 12.00 -8.27 5.54
CA ASP A 41 11.27 -9.37 6.18
C ASP A 41 9.74 -9.17 6.14
N GLU A 42 9.01 -10.21 6.55
CA GLU A 42 7.54 -10.16 6.64
C GLU A 42 7.05 -9.10 7.63
N GLN A 43 7.84 -8.76 8.65
CA GLN A 43 7.47 -7.72 9.60
C GLN A 43 7.44 -6.36 8.90
N TRP A 44 8.45 -6.08 8.06
CA TRP A 44 8.47 -4.89 7.23
C TRP A 44 7.29 -4.85 6.27
N GLU A 45 6.91 -5.97 5.64
CA GLU A 45 5.72 -6.04 4.78
C GLU A 45 4.46 -5.61 5.54
N ARG A 46 4.22 -6.22 6.70
CA ARG A 46 3.05 -5.91 7.56
C ARG A 46 3.03 -4.46 8.01
N ASP A 47 4.18 -3.94 8.44
CA ASP A 47 4.32 -2.55 8.89
C ASP A 47 4.06 -1.56 7.75
N GLN A 48 4.57 -1.83 6.54
CA GLN A 48 4.35 -0.97 5.38
C GLN A 48 2.89 -1.00 4.93
N THR A 49 2.27 -2.19 4.87
CA THR A 49 0.86 -2.31 4.54
C THR A 49 -0.01 -1.57 5.57
N ALA A 50 0.21 -1.79 6.87
CA ALA A 50 -0.57 -1.12 7.92
C ALA A 50 -0.43 0.41 7.85
N LYS A 51 0.80 0.93 7.70
CA LYS A 51 1.04 2.38 7.54
C LYS A 51 0.34 2.94 6.30
N PHE A 52 0.40 2.23 5.17
CA PHE A 52 -0.25 2.68 3.96
C PHE A 52 -1.78 2.69 4.09
N LEU A 53 -2.37 1.65 4.71
CA LEU A 53 -3.82 1.58 4.94
C LEU A 53 -4.30 2.72 5.85
N ASP A 54 -3.51 3.08 6.86
CA ASP A 54 -3.80 4.21 7.76
C ASP A 54 -3.87 5.54 7.02
N ILE A 55 -3.01 5.74 6.01
CA ILE A 55 -3.05 6.91 5.13
C ILE A 55 -4.22 6.81 4.15
N ALA A 56 -4.41 5.65 3.53
CA ALA A 56 -5.38 5.46 2.45
C ALA A 56 -6.83 5.66 2.90
N LYS A 57 -7.16 5.35 4.17
CA LYS A 57 -8.50 5.58 4.73
C LYS A 57 -8.93 7.05 4.66
N HIS A 58 -7.99 7.99 4.69
CA HIS A 58 -8.29 9.43 4.59
C HIS A 58 -8.70 9.87 3.17
N TYR A 59 -8.53 9.00 2.18
CA TYR A 59 -8.96 9.22 0.79
C TYR A 59 -10.30 8.55 0.48
N LEU A 60 -10.99 8.02 1.48
CA LEU A 60 -12.29 7.38 1.36
C LEU A 60 -13.37 8.18 2.08
N LEU A 61 -14.55 8.27 1.45
CA LEU A 61 -15.75 8.84 2.08
C LEU A 61 -16.53 7.84 2.92
N VAL A 62 -16.25 6.54 2.73
CA VAL A 62 -16.90 5.42 3.41
C VAL A 62 -15.82 4.40 3.72
N ASP A 63 -15.86 3.82 4.91
CA ASP A 63 -14.93 2.78 5.33
C ASP A 63 -14.86 1.65 4.30
N TYR A 64 -13.64 1.15 4.09
CA TYR A 64 -13.35 0.10 3.13
C TYR A 64 -12.32 -0.86 3.71
N ALA A 65 -12.61 -2.15 3.58
CA ALA A 65 -11.67 -3.22 3.91
C ALA A 65 -11.14 -3.84 2.62
N PRO A 66 -9.87 -4.27 2.58
CA PRO A 66 -9.30 -4.94 1.42
C PRO A 66 -10.12 -6.18 1.05
N GLN A 67 -10.46 -6.34 -0.24
CA GLN A 67 -11.28 -7.45 -0.74
C GLN A 67 -10.44 -8.60 -1.29
N VAL A 68 -9.15 -8.39 -1.54
CA VAL A 68 -8.27 -9.37 -2.18
C VAL A 68 -7.11 -9.72 -1.24
N ALA A 69 -6.91 -11.02 -1.03
CA ALA A 69 -5.77 -11.62 -0.33
C ALA A 69 -4.62 -11.92 -1.30
#